data_AF-A0A9D5NM64-F1
#
_entry.id   AF-A0A9D5NM64-F1
#
_cell.length_a   1.000
_cell.length_b   1.000
_cell.length_c   1.000
_cell.angle_alpha   90.00
_cell.angle_beta   90.00
_cell.angle_gamma   90.00
#
_symmetry.space_group_name_H-M   'P 1'
#
loop_
_entity.id
_entity.type
_entity.pdbx_description
1 polymer ?
#
loop_
_entity_poly.entity_id
_entity_poly.type
_entity_poly.pdbx_seq_one_letter_code
_entity_poly.pdbx_strand_id
1 'polypeptide(L)'
;MKKSIVLASISVLAFLSCVHEDKVSMKDPDSEIVTIYASSEGVPEVRNVIDDGSLSITWTSGDAINVFFGASESSKFVTSQSGEVAQFKGSIDVVTGGGEGLDDDTSLWGIYPYDEDNTCDGTYVTLTLPAVQPAAENTFANALFPQIARSRNFYMSFYNLCGCFRFSVTAPDIRYVTFAGNNNEIIAGKVSVSMDTTPVVHEVISGETELKMYAPDGGYFVPGIHYYLVVFPGTFSEGMTITYYKDSSCASYRHSKSYTLGRGVVSRFAGKDAGLTFEDIPLVDWEEGDKISGEI
;
A
#
# COMPACT_ATOMS: atom_id res chain seq x y z
N MET A 1 -70.72 -42.35 -38.15
CA MET A 1 -70.09 -41.06 -37.80
C MET A 1 -69.05 -41.29 -36.71
N LYS A 2 -67.90 -40.60 -36.84
CA LYS A 2 -66.73 -40.52 -35.93
C LYS A 2 -65.78 -41.73 -35.96
N LYS A 3 -64.45 -41.59 -35.99
CA LYS A 3 -63.46 -40.62 -36.51
C LYS A 3 -62.11 -41.31 -36.21
N SER A 4 -61.19 -41.33 -37.19
CA SER A 4 -59.83 -41.87 -37.10
C SER A 4 -59.00 -41.29 -35.95
N ILE A 5 -57.89 -41.96 -35.60
CA ILE A 5 -56.52 -41.43 -35.72
C ILE A 5 -55.52 -42.57 -35.47
N VAL A 6 -54.54 -42.68 -36.38
CA VAL A 6 -53.43 -43.64 -36.42
C VAL A 6 -52.28 -43.09 -35.57
N LEU A 7 -51.71 -43.89 -34.67
CA LEU A 7 -50.47 -43.57 -33.96
C LEU A 7 -49.30 -44.32 -34.61
N ALA A 8 -48.32 -43.57 -35.12
CA ALA A 8 -47.06 -44.07 -35.64
C ALA A 8 -46.00 -44.07 -34.51
N SER A 9 -45.35 -45.21 -34.29
CA SER A 9 -44.27 -45.40 -33.31
C SER A 9 -42.94 -45.44 -34.06
N ILE A 10 -42.05 -44.47 -33.80
CA ILE A 10 -40.67 -44.46 -34.30
C ILE A 10 -39.74 -44.33 -33.09
N SER A 11 -39.04 -45.42 -32.76
CA SER A 11 -38.00 -45.47 -31.74
C SER A 11 -36.67 -45.00 -32.34
N VAL A 12 -36.06 -43.99 -31.72
CA VAL A 12 -34.77 -43.39 -32.12
C VAL A 12 -33.60 -44.12 -31.45
N LEU A 13 -32.55 -44.38 -32.25
CA LEU A 13 -31.32 -45.07 -31.87
C LEU A 13 -30.43 -44.26 -30.92
N ALA A 14 -29.71 -44.98 -30.07
CA ALA A 14 -28.69 -44.49 -29.16
C ALA A 14 -27.35 -44.20 -29.88
N PHE A 15 -26.77 -43.05 -29.60
CA PHE A 15 -25.33 -42.80 -29.74
C PHE A 15 -24.77 -42.38 -28.37
N LEU A 16 -23.91 -43.22 -27.80
CA LEU A 16 -23.09 -42.93 -26.62
C LEU A 16 -21.92 -42.05 -27.03
N SER A 17 -21.91 -40.81 -26.55
CA SER A 17 -20.81 -39.87 -26.68
C SER A 17 -20.92 -38.82 -25.57
N CYS A 18 -20.19 -39.00 -24.47
CA CYS A 18 -19.74 -37.94 -23.57
C CYS A 18 -18.44 -38.46 -22.94
N VAL A 19 -17.28 -38.03 -23.42
CA VAL A 19 -16.54 -36.82 -22.99
C VAL A 19 -16.02 -36.98 -21.56
N HIS A 20 -14.69 -37.02 -21.47
CA HIS A 20 -13.89 -36.96 -20.25
C HIS A 20 -14.27 -35.69 -19.47
N GLU A 21 -14.68 -35.84 -18.21
CA GLU A 21 -14.88 -34.70 -17.30
C GLU A 21 -13.52 -34.14 -16.90
N ASP A 22 -13.02 -33.18 -17.66
CA ASP A 22 -12.10 -32.19 -17.10
C ASP A 22 -12.89 -31.38 -16.07
N LYS A 23 -12.44 -31.41 -14.81
CA LYS A 23 -12.94 -30.55 -13.75
C LYS A 23 -12.57 -29.10 -14.07
N VAL A 24 -13.35 -28.47 -14.93
CA VAL A 24 -13.44 -27.02 -15.00
C VAL A 24 -14.12 -26.57 -13.71
N SER A 25 -13.36 -25.96 -12.82
CA SER A 25 -13.92 -25.17 -11.73
C SER A 25 -14.71 -24.03 -12.36
N MET A 26 -16.03 -24.20 -12.46
CA MET A 26 -16.93 -23.11 -12.79
C MET A 26 -16.97 -22.21 -11.56
N LYS A 27 -16.37 -21.02 -11.65
CA LYS A 27 -16.67 -19.92 -10.73
C LYS A 27 -18.20 -19.70 -10.76
N ASP A 28 -18.80 -19.71 -9.58
CA ASP A 28 -20.21 -19.40 -9.36
C ASP A 28 -20.55 -18.01 -9.94
N PRO A 29 -21.65 -17.81 -10.71
CA PRO A 29 -21.99 -16.51 -11.29
C PRO A 29 -22.60 -15.51 -10.31
N ASP A 30 -22.91 -15.92 -9.07
CA ASP A 30 -23.70 -15.13 -8.12
C ASP A 30 -22.87 -14.38 -7.06
N SER A 31 -21.59 -14.08 -7.31
CA SER A 31 -20.85 -13.17 -6.43
C SER A 31 -21.45 -11.76 -6.54
N GLU A 32 -22.37 -11.41 -5.63
CA GLU A 32 -23.04 -10.11 -5.60
C GLU A 32 -21.99 -8.98 -5.53
N ILE A 33 -22.16 -7.94 -6.35
CA ILE A 33 -21.28 -6.77 -6.28
C ILE A 33 -21.60 -6.02 -4.99
N VAL A 34 -20.65 -6.02 -4.06
CA VAL A 34 -20.71 -5.28 -2.81
C VAL A 34 -20.10 -3.89 -3.00
N THR A 35 -20.69 -2.89 -2.32
CA THR A 35 -20.14 -1.53 -2.27
C THR A 35 -19.68 -1.21 -0.85
N ILE A 36 -18.38 -0.91 -0.70
CA ILE A 36 -17.79 -0.38 0.52
C ILE A 36 -17.74 1.14 0.42
N TYR A 37 -18.14 1.81 1.49
CA TYR A 37 -18.02 3.25 1.65
C TYR A 37 -16.81 3.54 2.52
N ALA A 38 -15.73 4.03 1.92
CA ALA A 38 -14.48 4.31 2.60
C ALA A 38 -14.32 5.81 2.88
N SER A 39 -13.95 6.16 4.11
CA SER A 39 -13.51 7.50 4.50
C SER A 39 -12.07 7.46 5.01
N SER A 40 -11.30 8.53 4.83
CA SER A 40 -9.98 8.67 5.45
C SER A 40 -10.06 9.29 6.86
N GLU A 41 -9.08 8.99 7.72
CA GLU A 41 -8.94 9.56 9.07
C GLU A 41 -8.87 11.09 9.00
N GLY A 42 -9.78 11.77 9.70
CA GLY A 42 -9.88 13.23 9.67
C GLY A 42 -11.29 13.81 9.57
N VAL A 43 -12.36 13.01 9.52
CA VAL A 43 -13.73 13.52 9.53
C VAL A 43 -14.15 13.87 10.97
N PRO A 44 -14.17 15.17 11.30
CA PRO A 44 -15.43 15.85 11.56
C PRO A 44 -15.64 17.01 10.60
N GLU A 45 -16.90 17.24 10.23
CA GLU A 45 -17.45 18.37 9.47
C GLU A 45 -16.44 19.44 8.99
N VAL A 46 -16.27 19.48 7.66
CA VAL A 46 -15.82 20.65 6.89
C VAL A 46 -14.44 21.19 7.28
N ARG A 47 -13.42 20.85 6.47
CA ARG A 47 -12.35 21.79 6.09
C ARG A 47 -11.54 21.24 4.92
N ASN A 48 -11.83 21.78 3.74
CA ASN A 48 -10.90 21.76 2.62
C ASN A 48 -9.59 22.44 3.05
N VAL A 49 -8.45 21.93 2.54
CA VAL A 49 -7.08 22.48 2.56
C VAL A 49 -6.11 21.70 3.45
N ILE A 50 -4.99 21.27 2.85
CA ILE A 50 -3.72 20.97 3.56
C ILE A 50 -3.23 22.31 4.11
N ASP A 51 -3.60 22.63 5.35
CA ASP A 51 -3.12 23.83 6.05
C ASP A 51 -2.17 23.44 7.20
N ASP A 52 -1.12 24.24 7.31
CA ASP A 52 -0.05 24.30 8.31
C ASP A 52 0.68 23.05 8.85
N GLY A 53 0.19 21.81 8.74
CA GLY A 53 0.84 20.70 9.45
C GLY A 53 0.12 19.36 9.44
N SER A 54 -1.12 19.27 8.97
CA SER A 54 -1.89 18.02 8.88
C SER A 54 -1.89 17.45 7.46
N LEU A 55 -1.74 16.12 7.37
CA LEU A 55 -1.83 15.37 6.13
C LEU A 55 -3.31 15.11 5.83
N SER A 56 -3.88 15.77 4.82
CA SER A 56 -5.19 15.40 4.26
C SER A 56 -4.96 14.40 3.13
N ILE A 57 -5.37 13.15 3.33
CA ILE A 57 -5.31 12.09 2.32
C ILE A 57 -6.70 11.92 1.75
N THR A 58 -6.83 12.11 0.45
CA THR A 58 -8.06 11.88 -0.30
C THR A 58 -7.89 10.67 -1.20
N TRP A 59 -8.99 9.95 -1.42
CA TRP A 59 -9.06 8.90 -2.42
C TRP A 59 -8.92 9.48 -3.83
N THR A 60 -8.33 8.70 -4.72
CA THR A 60 -8.23 8.99 -6.14
C THR A 60 -8.91 7.88 -6.93
N SER A 61 -9.62 8.24 -8.01
CA SER A 61 -10.15 7.27 -8.96
C SER A 61 -9.06 6.29 -9.40
N GLY A 62 -9.33 4.99 -9.28
CA GLY A 62 -8.39 3.91 -9.55
C GLY A 62 -7.70 3.36 -8.31
N ASP A 63 -7.83 3.99 -7.14
CA ASP A 63 -7.39 3.40 -5.88
C ASP A 63 -8.08 2.06 -5.64
N ALA A 64 -7.33 1.13 -5.06
CA ALA A 64 -7.79 -0.21 -4.75
C ALA A 64 -7.43 -0.58 -3.32
N ILE A 65 -8.28 -1.38 -2.68
CA ILE A 65 -8.11 -1.90 -1.32
C ILE A 65 -8.28 -3.42 -1.30
N ASN A 66 -7.59 -4.08 -0.37
CA ASN A 66 -7.95 -5.41 0.08
C ASN A 66 -9.13 -5.32 1.06
N VAL A 67 -10.07 -6.24 0.94
CA VAL A 67 -11.15 -6.45 1.92
C VAL A 67 -11.14 -7.91 2.35
N PHE A 68 -11.08 -8.14 3.65
CA PHE A 68 -11.18 -9.46 4.28
C PHE A 68 -12.41 -9.50 5.18
N PHE A 69 -13.05 -10.66 5.29
CA PHE A 69 -14.09 -10.93 6.28
C PHE A 69 -13.58 -12.01 7.23
N GLY A 70 -13.18 -11.61 8.44
CA GLY A 70 -12.45 -12.50 9.34
C GLY A 70 -11.13 -12.97 8.73
N ALA A 71 -10.88 -14.28 8.79
CA ALA A 71 -9.67 -14.93 8.22
C ALA A 71 -9.86 -15.41 6.77
N SER A 72 -10.77 -14.79 6.01
CA SER A 72 -11.06 -15.18 4.63
C SER A 72 -9.91 -14.83 3.68
N GLU A 73 -9.97 -15.37 2.46
CA GLU A 73 -9.19 -14.84 1.34
C GLU A 73 -9.50 -13.36 1.08
N SER A 74 -8.53 -12.66 0.51
CA SER A 74 -8.67 -11.24 0.18
C SER A 74 -9.56 -11.01 -1.03
N SER A 75 -10.42 -10.00 -0.95
CA SER A 75 -11.21 -9.49 -2.06
C SER A 75 -10.72 -8.11 -2.49
N LYS A 76 -10.57 -7.89 -3.79
CA LYS A 76 -10.15 -6.58 -4.34
C LYS A 76 -11.36 -5.69 -4.57
N PHE A 77 -11.31 -4.48 -4.04
CA PHE A 77 -12.30 -3.43 -4.34
C PHE A 77 -11.61 -2.21 -4.93
N VAL A 78 -12.26 -1.55 -5.89
CA VAL A 78 -11.71 -0.41 -6.63
C VAL A 78 -12.69 0.76 -6.64
N THR A 79 -12.20 1.98 -6.48
CA THR A 79 -13.01 3.20 -6.62
C THR A 79 -12.87 3.82 -8.01
N SER A 80 -13.96 4.39 -8.53
CA SER A 80 -13.95 5.27 -9.71
C SER A 80 -14.17 6.74 -9.35
N GLN A 81 -14.03 7.08 -8.07
CA GLN A 81 -14.31 8.38 -7.49
C GLN A 81 -13.07 8.90 -6.76
N SER A 82 -12.90 10.22 -6.76
CA SER A 82 -11.89 10.91 -5.95
C SER A 82 -12.58 11.75 -4.88
N GLY A 83 -11.97 11.89 -3.71
CA GLY A 83 -12.49 12.69 -2.60
C GLY A 83 -12.18 12.10 -1.22
N GLU A 84 -12.62 12.78 -0.17
CA GLU A 84 -12.44 12.32 1.23
C GLU A 84 -13.25 11.04 1.54
N VAL A 85 -14.36 10.87 0.82
CA VAL A 85 -15.21 9.68 0.88
C VAL A 85 -15.33 9.12 -0.53
N ALA A 86 -15.16 7.81 -0.68
CA ALA A 86 -15.27 7.13 -1.96
C ALA A 86 -16.01 5.80 -1.84
N GLN A 87 -16.70 5.44 -2.93
CA GLN A 87 -17.33 4.12 -3.06
C GLN A 87 -16.39 3.16 -3.77
N PHE A 88 -16.04 2.09 -3.08
CA PHE A 88 -15.23 1.00 -3.57
C PHE A 88 -16.14 -0.16 -3.95
N LYS A 89 -15.99 -0.68 -5.17
CA LYS A 89 -16.80 -1.79 -5.69
C LYS A 89 -15.95 -3.02 -5.90
N GLY A 90 -16.49 -4.17 -5.52
CA GLY A 90 -15.83 -5.48 -5.61
C GLY A 90 -16.83 -6.59 -5.29
N SER A 91 -16.34 -7.82 -5.21
CA SER A 91 -17.13 -9.00 -4.86
C SER A 91 -16.46 -9.72 -3.71
N ILE A 92 -17.26 -10.20 -2.75
CA ILE A 92 -16.78 -10.95 -1.59
C ILE A 92 -17.72 -12.13 -1.34
N ASP A 93 -17.20 -13.35 -1.48
CA ASP A 93 -18.03 -14.57 -1.56
C ASP A 93 -18.66 -14.98 -0.22
N VAL A 94 -18.13 -14.45 0.89
CA VAL A 94 -18.47 -14.89 2.26
C VAL A 94 -19.49 -14.01 2.98
N VAL A 95 -19.83 -12.86 2.41
CA VAL A 95 -20.76 -11.92 3.04
C VAL A 95 -22.05 -11.86 2.24
N THR A 96 -23.11 -12.48 2.78
CA THR A 96 -24.47 -12.38 2.24
C THR A 96 -25.29 -11.47 3.15
N GLY A 97 -25.52 -10.21 2.76
CA GLY A 97 -26.30 -9.26 3.55
C GLY A 97 -26.08 -7.82 3.13
N GLY A 98 -27.15 -7.01 3.14
CA GLY A 98 -27.05 -5.55 2.93
C GLY A 98 -26.32 -4.89 4.10
N GLY A 99 -25.74 -3.70 3.89
CA GLY A 99 -24.83 -3.01 4.82
C GLY A 99 -25.35 -2.63 6.21
N GLU A 100 -26.44 -3.22 6.68
CA GLU A 100 -27.01 -3.08 8.02
C GLU A 100 -26.39 -4.07 9.01
N GLY A 101 -25.07 -3.96 9.24
CA GLY A 101 -24.38 -4.77 10.23
C GLY A 101 -24.24 -6.25 9.85
N LEU A 102 -23.08 -6.83 10.16
CA LEU A 102 -22.85 -8.25 10.02
C LEU A 102 -23.40 -8.93 11.28
N ASP A 103 -24.23 -9.96 11.10
CA ASP A 103 -24.96 -10.64 12.18
C ASP A 103 -24.05 -11.46 13.12
N ASP A 104 -22.79 -11.67 12.73
CA ASP A 104 -21.77 -12.33 13.53
C ASP A 104 -20.78 -11.33 14.15
N ASP A 105 -19.98 -11.80 15.10
CA ASP A 105 -18.90 -10.98 15.71
C ASP A 105 -17.71 -10.77 14.76
N THR A 106 -17.81 -11.22 13.51
CA THR A 106 -16.75 -11.14 12.50
C THR A 106 -16.65 -9.72 11.94
N SER A 107 -15.43 -9.20 11.86
CA SER A 107 -15.17 -7.87 11.30
C SER A 107 -14.71 -7.95 9.86
N LEU A 108 -15.07 -6.94 9.08
CA LEU A 108 -14.38 -6.59 7.85
C LEU A 108 -13.07 -5.88 8.17
N TRP A 109 -12.03 -6.24 7.44
CA TRP A 109 -10.73 -5.58 7.46
C TRP A 109 -10.43 -5.00 6.08
N GLY A 110 -10.06 -3.73 6.06
CA GLY A 110 -9.71 -2.99 4.85
C GLY A 110 -8.24 -2.59 4.90
N ILE A 111 -7.50 -2.84 3.82
CA ILE A 111 -6.10 -2.42 3.70
C ILE A 111 -5.93 -1.65 2.39
N TYR A 112 -5.41 -0.44 2.50
CA TYR A 112 -4.91 0.35 1.38
C TYR A 112 -3.38 0.44 1.47
N PRO A 113 -2.66 0.36 0.34
CA PRO A 113 -3.16 -0.03 -0.99
C PRO A 113 -3.48 -1.51 -1.08
N TYR A 114 -4.19 -1.90 -2.14
CA TYR A 114 -4.34 -3.29 -2.52
C TYR A 114 -2.97 -3.91 -2.84
N ASP A 115 -2.67 -5.05 -2.23
CA ASP A 115 -1.53 -5.91 -2.53
C ASP A 115 -1.97 -7.38 -2.41
N GLU A 116 -1.49 -8.25 -3.29
CA GLU A 116 -1.80 -9.69 -3.26
C GLU A 116 -1.14 -10.39 -2.06
N ASP A 117 -0.04 -9.84 -1.53
CA ASP A 117 0.69 -10.39 -0.38
C ASP A 117 0.12 -9.94 0.98
N ASN A 118 -0.89 -9.06 0.97
CA ASN A 118 -1.58 -8.66 2.18
C ASN A 118 -2.43 -9.82 2.71
N THR A 119 -2.40 -10.08 4.02
CA THR A 119 -3.15 -11.18 4.64
C THR A 119 -3.89 -10.73 5.89
N CYS A 120 -4.91 -11.49 6.30
CA CYS A 120 -5.61 -11.30 7.56
C CYS A 120 -5.91 -12.65 8.22
N ASP A 121 -5.61 -12.80 9.50
CA ASP A 121 -5.93 -14.00 10.29
C ASP A 121 -7.24 -13.86 11.10
N GLY A 122 -8.00 -12.79 10.83
CA GLY A 122 -9.20 -12.39 11.56
C GLY A 122 -8.95 -11.49 12.77
N THR A 123 -7.72 -11.44 13.28
CA THR A 123 -7.31 -10.61 14.42
C THR A 123 -6.31 -9.52 14.03
N TYR A 124 -5.36 -9.87 13.16
CA TYR A 124 -4.31 -9.01 12.66
C TYR A 124 -4.34 -8.96 11.14
N VAL A 125 -3.89 -7.84 10.60
CA VAL A 125 -3.59 -7.70 9.18
C VAL A 125 -2.09 -7.60 8.97
N THR A 126 -1.61 -8.24 7.91
CA THR A 126 -0.21 -8.16 7.50
C THR A 126 -0.10 -7.37 6.21
N LEU A 127 0.84 -6.43 6.17
CA LEU A 127 1.15 -5.62 4.99
C LEU A 127 2.62 -5.20 4.97
N THR A 128 3.07 -4.70 3.83
CA THR A 128 4.46 -4.23 3.64
C THR A 128 4.50 -2.75 3.29
N LEU A 129 5.26 -1.97 4.04
CA LEU A 129 5.70 -0.64 3.60
C LEU A 129 7.02 -0.81 2.83
N PRO A 130 7.10 -0.51 1.52
CA PRO A 130 8.33 -0.69 0.79
C PRO A 130 9.41 0.30 1.23
N ALA A 131 10.63 -0.21 1.43
CA ALA A 131 11.82 0.62 1.67
C ALA A 131 12.32 1.32 0.40
N VAL A 132 11.95 0.82 -0.78
CA VAL A 132 12.21 1.48 -2.06
C VAL A 132 10.94 2.20 -2.50
N GLN A 133 11.00 3.54 -2.58
CA GLN A 133 9.83 4.37 -2.82
C GLN A 133 10.00 5.21 -4.09
N PRO A 134 8.99 5.29 -4.97
CA PRO A 134 8.96 6.31 -6.01
C PRO A 134 8.64 7.67 -5.40
N ALA A 135 9.21 8.73 -5.96
CA ALA A 135 8.83 10.10 -5.62
C ALA A 135 7.66 10.59 -6.47
N ALA A 136 6.86 11.49 -5.92
CA ALA A 136 5.91 12.31 -6.65
C ALA A 136 6.09 13.78 -6.27
N GLU A 137 5.83 14.68 -7.21
CA GLU A 137 6.02 16.11 -6.98
C GLU A 137 4.91 16.68 -6.09
N ASN A 138 5.31 17.35 -5.00
CA ASN A 138 4.43 18.03 -4.04
C ASN A 138 3.42 17.11 -3.32
N THR A 139 3.58 15.79 -3.43
CA THR A 139 2.77 14.78 -2.74
C THR A 139 3.58 13.49 -2.55
N PHE A 140 3.05 12.53 -1.79
CA PHE A 140 3.55 11.14 -1.82
C PHE A 140 3.08 10.45 -3.10
N ALA A 141 3.83 9.45 -3.56
CA ALA A 141 3.44 8.68 -4.73
C ALA A 141 2.11 7.94 -4.51
N ASN A 142 1.40 7.64 -5.59
CA ASN A 142 0.16 6.88 -5.48
C ASN A 142 0.44 5.49 -4.84
N ALA A 143 -0.51 4.97 -4.07
CA ALA A 143 -0.37 3.74 -3.31
C ALA A 143 0.81 3.72 -2.31
N LEU A 144 1.30 4.90 -1.89
CA LEU A 144 2.40 5.03 -0.95
C LEU A 144 1.96 5.82 0.29
N PHE A 145 1.05 5.23 1.07
CA PHE A 145 0.75 5.62 2.45
C PHE A 145 -0.24 4.61 3.06
N PRO A 146 0.23 3.51 3.67
CA PRO A 146 -0.68 2.45 4.08
C PRO A 146 -1.77 2.92 5.06
N GLN A 147 -3.00 2.51 4.81
CA GLN A 147 -4.15 2.79 5.65
C GLN A 147 -4.92 1.51 5.98
N ILE A 148 -5.48 1.44 7.18
CA ILE A 148 -6.17 0.26 7.69
C ILE A 148 -7.53 0.67 8.24
N ALA A 149 -8.54 -0.13 7.97
CA ALA A 149 -9.86 -0.01 8.55
C ALA A 149 -10.32 -1.35 9.13
N ARG A 150 -11.09 -1.28 10.20
CA ARG A 150 -11.84 -2.40 10.77
C ARG A 150 -13.27 -1.96 11.00
N SER A 151 -14.24 -2.72 10.51
CA SER A 151 -15.66 -2.39 10.66
C SER A 151 -16.52 -3.66 10.78
N ARG A 152 -17.74 -3.51 11.31
CA ARG A 152 -18.77 -4.56 11.30
C ARG A 152 -19.86 -4.28 10.26
N ASN A 153 -19.63 -3.32 9.37
CA ASN A 153 -20.52 -2.98 8.26
C ASN A 153 -19.69 -2.46 7.08
N PHE A 154 -20.36 -2.13 5.96
CA PHE A 154 -19.71 -1.67 4.75
C PHE A 154 -19.25 -0.20 4.77
N TYR A 155 -19.36 0.49 5.91
CA TYR A 155 -18.80 1.82 6.13
C TYR A 155 -17.49 1.67 6.90
N MET A 156 -16.39 2.07 6.28
CA MET A 156 -15.04 1.83 6.79
C MET A 156 -14.28 3.15 6.90
N SER A 157 -13.83 3.45 8.12
CA SER A 157 -12.91 4.56 8.38
C SER A 157 -11.46 4.06 8.33
N PHE A 158 -10.69 4.56 7.36
CA PHE A 158 -9.31 4.19 7.12
C PHE A 158 -8.36 5.11 7.88
N TYR A 159 -7.53 4.50 8.73
CA TYR A 159 -6.54 5.18 9.55
C TYR A 159 -5.16 4.99 8.97
N ASN A 160 -4.41 6.07 8.93
CA ASN A 160 -3.03 6.05 8.47
C ASN A 160 -2.18 5.17 9.38
N LEU A 161 -1.27 4.37 8.83
CA LEU A 161 -0.30 3.61 9.62
C LEU A 161 1.03 4.38 9.83
N CYS A 162 1.37 5.23 8.87
CA CYS A 162 2.70 5.84 8.74
C CYS A 162 2.73 7.31 9.15
N GLY A 163 3.95 7.84 9.33
CA GLY A 163 4.24 9.28 9.25
C GLY A 163 5.12 9.56 8.02
N CYS A 164 5.46 10.82 7.77
CA CYS A 164 6.39 11.13 6.69
C CYS A 164 7.32 12.31 6.95
N PHE A 165 8.44 12.31 6.22
CA PHE A 165 9.37 13.43 6.13
C PHE A 165 9.25 14.11 4.78
N ARG A 166 8.83 15.39 4.79
CA ARG A 166 8.83 16.26 3.63
C ARG A 166 10.20 16.90 3.45
N PHE A 167 10.84 16.69 2.31
CA PHE A 167 12.11 17.33 1.96
C PHE A 167 12.01 18.01 0.60
N SER A 168 13.04 18.80 0.27
CA SER A 168 13.28 19.34 -1.06
C SER A 168 14.78 19.38 -1.30
N VAL A 169 15.17 19.40 -2.58
CA VAL A 169 16.57 19.54 -2.98
C VAL A 169 16.84 20.97 -3.47
N THR A 170 18.09 21.39 -3.42
CA THR A 170 18.61 22.66 -3.93
C THR A 170 19.68 22.46 -5.00
N ALA A 171 20.47 21.39 -4.89
CA ALA A 171 21.42 20.99 -5.91
C ALA A 171 20.69 20.32 -7.10
N PRO A 172 21.13 20.57 -8.34
CA PRO A 172 20.66 19.82 -9.48
C PRO A 172 21.25 18.40 -9.47
N ASP A 173 20.73 17.58 -10.37
CA ASP A 173 21.27 16.26 -10.74
C ASP A 173 21.25 15.20 -9.62
N ILE A 174 20.43 15.39 -8.58
CA ILE A 174 20.18 14.37 -7.55
C ILE A 174 19.22 13.33 -8.12
N ARG A 175 19.67 12.07 -8.24
CA ARG A 175 18.90 10.95 -8.79
C ARG A 175 18.05 10.22 -7.76
N TYR A 176 18.61 10.03 -6.59
CA TYR A 176 17.94 9.34 -5.49
C TYR A 176 18.46 9.85 -4.15
N VAL A 177 17.68 9.60 -3.12
CA VAL A 177 18.09 9.83 -1.73
C VAL A 177 18.01 8.53 -0.95
N THR A 178 18.85 8.37 0.07
CA THR A 178 18.60 7.40 1.14
C THR A 178 18.28 8.12 2.44
N PHE A 179 17.48 7.48 3.29
CA PHE A 179 17.09 7.98 4.60
C PHE A 179 17.18 6.86 5.62
N ALA A 180 17.85 7.13 6.74
CA ALA A 180 18.00 6.17 7.82
C ALA A 180 17.98 6.87 9.18
N GLY A 181 17.52 6.14 10.20
CA GLY A 181 17.77 6.50 11.58
C GLY A 181 19.23 6.23 11.96
N ASN A 182 19.81 7.07 12.82
CA ASN A 182 21.22 6.95 13.17
C ASN A 182 21.52 5.80 14.15
N ASN A 183 20.50 5.14 14.70
CA ASN A 183 20.61 4.01 15.62
C ASN A 183 19.97 2.73 15.02
N ASN A 184 19.96 2.61 13.69
CA ASN A 184 19.38 1.48 12.97
C ASN A 184 17.89 1.24 13.30
N GLU A 185 17.13 2.31 13.48
CA GLU A 185 15.68 2.23 13.66
C GLU A 185 15.03 1.57 12.44
N ILE A 186 14.10 0.63 12.68
CA ILE A 186 13.28 0.05 11.61
C ILE A 186 12.26 1.09 11.16
N ILE A 187 12.28 1.42 9.88
CA ILE A 187 11.47 2.50 9.29
C ILE A 187 10.56 2.03 8.16
N ALA A 188 10.78 0.82 7.63
CA ALA A 188 9.97 0.21 6.59
C ALA A 188 10.02 -1.33 6.72
N GLY A 189 9.28 -2.04 5.88
CA GLY A 189 9.24 -3.50 5.85
C GLY A 189 7.86 -4.09 6.08
N LYS A 190 7.83 -5.40 6.36
CA LYS A 190 6.61 -6.20 6.56
C LYS A 190 6.22 -6.23 8.03
N VAL A 191 4.97 -5.87 8.31
CA VAL A 191 4.44 -5.74 9.67
C VAL A 191 3.10 -6.45 9.82
N SER A 192 2.85 -6.96 11.03
CA SER A 192 1.53 -7.36 11.50
C SER A 192 0.94 -6.22 12.33
N VAL A 193 -0.30 -5.85 12.06
CA VAL A 193 -0.98 -4.70 12.65
C VAL A 193 -2.28 -5.15 13.29
N SER A 194 -2.50 -4.71 14.53
CA SER A 194 -3.78 -4.83 15.20
C SER A 194 -4.55 -3.51 15.12
N MET A 195 -5.88 -3.60 15.20
CA MET A 195 -6.75 -2.43 15.26
C MET A 195 -7.96 -2.72 16.14
N ASP A 196 -8.09 -1.93 17.19
CA ASP A 196 -9.35 -1.77 17.94
C ASP A 196 -10.02 -0.47 17.44
N THR A 197 -9.62 0.69 17.99
CA THR A 197 -10.03 2.00 17.46
C THR A 197 -9.04 2.59 16.44
N THR A 198 -7.74 2.40 16.65
CA THR A 198 -6.68 2.91 15.76
C THR A 198 -5.63 1.82 15.52
N PRO A 199 -4.96 1.81 14.36
CA PRO A 199 -3.96 0.80 14.05
C PRO A 199 -2.71 0.94 14.93
N VAL A 200 -2.17 -0.20 15.35
CA VAL A 200 -0.92 -0.33 16.10
C VAL A 200 -0.10 -1.47 15.50
N VAL A 201 1.15 -1.20 15.16
CA VAL A 201 2.09 -2.26 14.75
C VAL A 201 2.26 -3.22 15.92
N HIS A 202 1.78 -4.46 15.74
CA HIS A 202 1.87 -5.51 16.73
C HIS A 202 3.25 -6.18 16.68
N GLU A 203 3.72 -6.47 15.47
CA GLU A 203 4.98 -7.16 15.22
C GLU A 203 5.62 -6.66 13.92
N VAL A 204 6.96 -6.59 13.92
CA VAL A 204 7.75 -6.43 12.70
C VAL A 204 8.20 -7.81 12.25
N ILE A 205 7.67 -8.29 11.12
CA ILE A 205 8.00 -9.60 10.55
C ILE A 205 9.35 -9.54 9.82
N SER A 206 9.56 -8.46 9.07
CA SER A 206 10.83 -8.15 8.41
C SER A 206 11.01 -6.64 8.36
N GLY A 207 12.09 -6.13 8.93
CA GLY A 207 12.33 -4.69 9.07
C GLY A 207 13.47 -4.20 8.18
N GLU A 208 13.30 -3.00 7.64
CA GLU A 208 14.31 -2.27 6.88
C GLU A 208 14.70 -1.00 7.65
N THR A 209 16.00 -0.75 7.75
CA THR A 209 16.56 0.39 8.51
C THR A 209 16.99 1.56 7.62
N GLU A 210 16.97 1.37 6.30
CA GLU A 210 17.24 2.40 5.30
C GLU A 210 16.13 2.39 4.25
N LEU A 211 15.68 3.59 3.86
CA LEU A 211 14.72 3.82 2.79
C LEU A 211 15.47 4.48 1.62
N LYS A 212 15.24 3.99 0.40
CA LYS A 212 15.76 4.59 -0.84
C LYS A 212 14.63 5.16 -1.67
N MET A 213 14.72 6.42 -2.07
CA MET A 213 13.73 7.07 -2.93
C MET A 213 14.35 7.55 -4.23
N TYR A 214 13.79 7.12 -5.35
CA TYR A 214 14.20 7.58 -6.68
C TYR A 214 13.41 8.83 -7.10
N ALA A 215 14.09 9.72 -7.81
CA ALA A 215 13.44 10.83 -8.50
C ALA A 215 12.39 10.32 -9.51
N PRO A 216 11.35 11.13 -9.81
CA PRO A 216 10.32 10.74 -10.78
C PRO A 216 10.91 10.40 -12.15
N ASP A 217 10.25 9.47 -12.86
CA ASP A 217 10.55 9.07 -14.25
C ASP A 217 12.01 8.64 -14.53
N GLY A 218 12.76 8.23 -13.50
CA GLY A 218 14.18 7.86 -13.60
C GLY A 218 15.12 9.04 -13.88
N GLY A 219 14.62 10.27 -13.73
CA GLY A 219 15.35 11.52 -13.94
C GLY A 219 16.03 12.00 -12.66
N TYR A 220 15.83 13.29 -12.37
CA TYR A 220 16.41 13.99 -11.23
C TYR A 220 15.32 14.71 -10.43
N PHE A 221 15.54 14.87 -9.14
CA PHE A 221 14.66 15.70 -8.31
C PHE A 221 14.73 17.15 -8.79
N VAL A 222 13.58 17.79 -8.87
CA VAL A 222 13.47 19.20 -9.30
C VAL A 222 13.79 20.10 -8.10
N PRO A 223 14.78 21.00 -8.20
CA PRO A 223 15.10 21.92 -7.12
C PRO A 223 13.90 22.75 -6.66
N GLY A 224 13.71 22.85 -5.34
CA GLY A 224 12.60 23.57 -4.71
C GLY A 224 11.26 22.84 -4.65
N ILE A 225 11.09 21.71 -5.35
CA ILE A 225 9.89 20.86 -5.25
C ILE A 225 9.94 20.01 -3.99
N HIS A 226 8.76 19.74 -3.41
CA HIS A 226 8.62 18.94 -2.21
C HIS A 226 8.37 17.47 -2.52
N TYR A 227 9.04 16.59 -1.77
CA TYR A 227 8.94 15.13 -1.84
C TYR A 227 8.78 14.54 -0.44
N TYR A 228 8.21 13.34 -0.31
CA TYR A 228 7.71 12.80 0.96
C TYR A 228 8.18 11.37 1.19
N LEU A 229 9.10 11.17 2.13
CA LEU A 229 9.55 9.85 2.58
C LEU A 229 8.56 9.29 3.58
N VAL A 230 7.93 8.16 3.27
CA VAL A 230 6.92 7.52 4.13
C VAL A 230 7.60 6.46 4.97
N VAL A 231 7.43 6.53 6.29
CA VAL A 231 8.08 5.60 7.22
C VAL A 231 7.12 5.18 8.33
N PHE A 232 7.40 4.04 8.96
CA PHE A 232 6.76 3.69 10.21
C PHE A 232 7.00 4.77 11.27
N PRO A 233 5.98 5.10 12.10
CA PRO A 233 6.15 6.04 13.19
C PRO A 233 7.08 5.45 14.25
N GLY A 234 7.84 6.31 14.91
CA GLY A 234 8.84 5.86 15.86
C GLY A 234 9.74 6.99 16.37
N THR A 235 10.60 6.63 17.32
CA THR A 235 11.60 7.53 17.88
C THR A 235 12.96 7.22 17.28
N PHE A 236 13.50 8.21 16.57
CA PHE A 236 14.87 8.25 16.12
C PHE A 236 15.74 8.72 17.30
N SER A 237 16.34 7.80 18.06
CA SER A 237 16.97 8.13 19.35
C SER A 237 18.27 8.91 19.19
N GLU A 238 19.02 8.62 18.12
CA GLU A 238 20.26 9.32 17.78
C GLU A 238 20.10 10.30 16.59
N GLY A 239 18.84 10.61 16.28
CA GLY A 239 18.46 11.40 15.12
C GLY A 239 18.51 10.60 13.82
N MET A 240 18.68 11.29 12.70
CA MET A 240 18.48 10.74 11.36
C MET A 240 19.49 11.31 10.36
N THR A 241 19.69 10.60 9.27
CA THR A 241 20.53 11.03 8.15
C THR A 241 19.75 10.90 6.85
N ILE A 242 19.86 11.91 5.99
CA ILE A 242 19.47 11.83 4.58
C ILE A 242 20.73 11.99 3.73
N THR A 243 20.92 11.08 2.78
CA THR A 243 22.03 11.13 1.83
C THR A 243 21.51 11.36 0.43
N TYR A 244 22.08 12.33 -0.26
CA TYR A 244 21.73 12.74 -1.61
C TYR A 244 22.74 12.17 -2.59
N TYR A 245 22.26 11.49 -3.63
CA TYR A 245 23.12 10.84 -4.61
C TYR A 245 22.92 11.45 -6.00
N LYS A 246 24.03 11.87 -6.59
CA LYS A 246 24.18 12.12 -8.03
C LYS A 246 24.72 10.87 -8.70
N ASP A 247 24.97 10.94 -10.01
CA ASP A 247 25.53 9.82 -10.78
C ASP A 247 26.85 9.27 -10.22
N SER A 248 27.77 10.15 -9.81
CA SER A 248 29.13 9.76 -9.38
C SER A 248 29.53 10.30 -8.01
N SER A 249 28.65 11.00 -7.31
CA SER A 249 28.98 11.68 -6.05
C SER A 249 27.79 11.70 -5.09
N CYS A 250 28.06 11.79 -3.80
CA CYS A 250 27.03 11.88 -2.78
C CYS A 250 27.38 12.89 -1.67
N ALA A 251 26.36 13.34 -0.96
CA ALA A 251 26.51 14.18 0.22
C ALA A 251 25.46 13.83 1.27
N SER A 252 25.80 13.93 2.56
CA SER A 252 24.90 13.56 3.65
C SER A 252 24.59 14.74 4.55
N TYR A 253 23.31 14.92 4.89
CA TYR A 253 22.88 15.77 5.99
C TYR A 253 22.52 14.90 7.20
N ARG A 254 23.24 15.12 8.32
CA ARG A 254 22.99 14.42 9.58
C ARG A 254 22.31 15.34 10.60
N HIS A 255 21.14 14.93 11.08
CA HIS A 255 20.48 15.49 12.25
C HIS A 255 20.78 14.61 13.46
N SER A 256 21.47 15.14 14.48
CA SER A 256 21.99 14.34 15.60
C SER A 256 21.13 14.35 16.87
N LYS A 257 20.00 15.07 16.87
CA LYS A 257 19.10 15.13 18.03
C LYS A 257 18.01 14.09 17.90
N SER A 258 17.59 13.53 19.04
CA SER A 258 16.45 12.64 19.06
C SER A 258 15.20 13.32 18.49
N TYR A 259 14.43 12.56 17.72
CA TYR A 259 13.19 13.02 17.12
C TYR A 259 12.15 11.91 17.15
N THR A 260 10.91 12.23 17.51
CA THR A 260 9.79 11.27 17.45
C THR A 260 8.85 11.69 16.33
N LEU A 261 8.64 10.79 15.38
CA LEU A 261 7.66 10.93 14.31
C LEU A 261 6.38 10.20 14.70
N GLY A 262 5.28 10.94 14.77
CA GLY A 262 3.95 10.35 15.00
C GLY A 262 3.30 9.84 13.72
N ARG A 263 2.30 8.98 13.90
CA ARG A 263 1.39 8.56 12.82
C ARG A 263 0.60 9.76 12.29
N GLY A 264 0.45 9.85 10.96
CA GLY A 264 -0.21 10.97 10.29
C GLY A 264 0.52 12.32 10.39
N VAL A 265 1.75 12.35 10.94
CA VAL A 265 2.54 13.57 11.10
C VAL A 265 3.43 13.79 9.88
N VAL A 266 3.48 15.03 9.40
CA VAL A 266 4.41 15.49 8.36
C VAL A 266 5.54 16.30 9.00
N SER A 267 6.71 15.70 9.12
CA SER A 267 7.92 16.41 9.53
C SER A 267 8.60 17.09 8.33
N ARG A 268 9.34 18.19 8.54
CA ARG A 268 9.80 19.07 7.44
C ARG A 268 11.31 19.31 7.47
N PHE A 269 12.00 18.96 6.38
CA PHE A 269 13.44 19.09 6.15
C PHE A 269 13.72 19.69 4.77
N ALA A 270 13.25 20.91 4.51
CA ALA A 270 13.47 21.57 3.22
C ALA A 270 14.94 21.98 3.03
N GLY A 271 15.49 21.69 1.84
CA GLY A 271 16.78 22.20 1.35
C GLY A 271 17.99 21.88 2.22
N LYS A 272 18.05 20.66 2.78
CA LYS A 272 19.16 20.25 3.66
C LYS A 272 20.44 19.85 2.92
N ASP A 273 20.38 19.76 1.60
CA ASP A 273 21.54 19.61 0.72
C ASP A 273 22.27 20.93 0.42
N ALA A 274 21.67 22.08 0.76
CA ALA A 274 22.27 23.38 0.52
C ALA A 274 23.60 23.54 1.27
N GLY A 275 24.66 23.84 0.52
CA GLY A 275 26.01 24.04 1.07
C GLY A 275 26.76 22.75 1.43
N LEU A 276 26.19 21.57 1.14
CA LEU A 276 26.93 20.33 1.25
C LEU A 276 27.97 20.21 0.13
N THR A 277 29.10 19.59 0.46
CA THR A 277 30.10 19.18 -0.53
C THR A 277 29.78 17.75 -0.97
N PHE A 278 29.65 17.55 -2.28
CA PHE A 278 29.45 16.23 -2.86
C PHE A 278 30.81 15.59 -3.10
N GLU A 279 31.02 14.42 -2.50
CA GLU A 279 32.25 13.64 -2.61
C GLU A 279 32.02 12.49 -3.59
N ASP A 280 33.05 12.16 -4.37
CA ASP A 280 32.98 11.09 -5.36
C ASP A 280 32.67 9.76 -4.67
N ILE A 281 31.72 9.02 -5.23
CA ILE A 281 31.43 7.65 -4.82
C ILE A 281 32.58 6.80 -5.37
N PRO A 282 33.32 6.06 -4.54
CA PRO A 282 34.42 5.23 -5.02
C PRO A 282 33.89 4.26 -6.08
N LEU A 283 34.44 4.32 -7.29
CA LEU A 283 34.22 3.26 -8.28
C LEU A 283 34.83 1.99 -7.70
N VAL A 284 34.02 0.95 -7.52
CA VAL A 284 34.56 -0.40 -7.34
C VAL A 284 35.09 -0.79 -8.71
N ASP A 285 36.40 -0.60 -8.93
CA ASP A 285 37.07 -1.11 -10.11
C ASP A 285 36.95 -2.64 -10.10
N TRP A 286 36.09 -3.17 -10.96
CA TRP A 286 36.00 -4.60 -11.24
C TRP A 286 37.21 -5.11 -12.06
N GLU A 287 38.20 -4.26 -12.31
CA GLU A 287 39.43 -4.60 -13.04
C GLU A 287 40.52 -5.17 -12.12
N GLU A 288 40.22 -6.27 -11.44
CA GLU A 288 41.21 -7.34 -11.25
C GLU A 288 40.45 -8.64 -10.98
N GLY A 289 40.54 -9.57 -11.93
CA GLY A 289 39.79 -10.81 -11.93
C GLY A 289 40.19 -11.71 -10.77
N ASP A 290 39.49 -11.59 -9.65
CA ASP A 290 39.46 -12.64 -8.64
C ASP A 290 38.69 -13.82 -9.22
N LYS A 291 39.44 -14.92 -9.44
CA LYS A 291 38.89 -16.21 -9.83
C LYS A 291 37.88 -16.66 -8.79
N ILE A 292 36.59 -16.57 -9.12
CA ILE A 292 35.55 -17.27 -8.38
C ILE A 292 35.67 -18.76 -8.74
N SER A 293 36.39 -19.53 -7.92
CA SER A 293 36.30 -20.99 -7.96
C SER A 293 35.04 -21.41 -7.20
N GLY A 294 33.90 -21.42 -7.91
CA GLY A 294 32.72 -22.17 -7.49
C GLY A 294 32.80 -23.57 -8.06
N GLU A 295 33.00 -24.57 -7.22
CA GLU A 295 32.65 -25.95 -7.58
C GLU A 295 31.11 -26.04 -7.63
N ILE A 296 30.62 -26.69 -8.68
CA ILE A 296 29.19 -26.95 -8.94
C ILE A 296 28.65 -27.98 -7.94
#